data_AF-A0A957PRL7-F1
#
_entry.id   AF-A0A957PRL7-F1
#
_cell.length_a   1.000
_cell.length_b   1.000
_cell.length_c   1.000
_cell.angle_alpha   90.00
_cell.angle_beta   90.00
_cell.angle_gamma   90.00
#
_symmetry.space_group_name_H-M   'P 1'
#
loop_
_entity.id
_entity.type
_entity.pdbx_description
1 polymer ?
#
loop_
_entity_poly.entity_id
_entity_poly.type
_entity_poly.pdbx_seq_one_letter_code
_entity_poly.pdbx_strand_id
1 'polypeptide(L)' 'MKRLLIGLTFLLSACASPAETQSQEPVLPVFNASLPDLGPAPELTNDTWLNVDSPLRLADLRGKVIAIDMWTFG' A
#
# COMPACT_ATOMS: atom_id res chain seq x y z
N MET A 1 54.91 -36.72 -12.01
CA MET A 1 54.02 -35.62 -12.48
C MET A 1 52.54 -35.80 -12.10
N LYS A 2 52.22 -36.49 -10.99
CA LYS A 2 50.83 -36.69 -10.50
C LYS A 2 50.57 -36.08 -9.11
N ARG A 3 51.62 -35.58 -8.45
CA ARG A 3 51.53 -34.86 -7.15
C ARG A 3 51.34 -33.35 -7.31
N LEU A 4 51.54 -32.82 -8.53
CA LEU A 4 51.34 -31.39 -8.83
C LEU A 4 49.87 -31.06 -9.17
N LEU A 5 49.03 -32.06 -9.47
CA LEU A 5 47.61 -31.86 -9.81
C LEU A 5 46.69 -31.74 -8.59
N ILE A 6 47.13 -32.11 -7.38
CA ILE A 6 46.27 -32.12 -6.18
C ILE A 6 46.33 -30.76 -5.45
N GLY A 7 47.37 -29.96 -5.69
CA GLY A 7 47.51 -28.64 -5.08
C GLY A 7 46.67 -27.54 -5.74
N LEU A 8 46.27 -27.71 -7.01
CA LEU A 8 45.58 -26.66 -7.77
C LEU A 8 44.06 -26.63 -7.52
N THR A 9 43.47 -27.70 -6.99
CA THR A 9 42.02 -27.80 -6.74
C THR A 9 41.58 -27.18 -5.42
N PHE A 10 42.49 -26.86 -4.49
CA PHE A 10 42.14 -26.26 -3.19
C PHE A 10 42.06 -24.71 -3.20
N LEU A 11 42.49 -24.08 -4.30
CA LEU A 11 42.56 -22.60 -4.40
C LEU A 11 41.35 -21.94 -5.07
N LEU A 12 40.36 -22.72 -5.54
CA LEU A 12 39.21 -22.20 -6.29
C LEU A 12 37.88 -22.17 -5.51
N SER A 13 37.86 -22.55 -4.24
CA SER A 13 36.61 -22.68 -3.46
C SER A 13 36.38 -21.58 -2.40
N ALA A 14 37.03 -20.42 -2.54
CA ALA A 14 36.95 -19.34 -1.55
C ALA A 14 36.39 -18.02 -2.10
N CYS A 15 35.41 -18.07 -3.02
CA CYS A 15 34.54 -16.93 -3.23
C CYS A 15 33.47 -16.94 -2.13
N ALA A 16 33.71 -16.09 -1.13
CA ALA A 16 32.80 -15.80 -0.03
C ALA A 16 31.42 -15.40 -0.55
N SER A 17 30.36 -16.03 -0.03
CA SER A 17 29.00 -15.54 -0.20
C SER A 17 28.89 -14.14 0.39
N PRO A 18 28.28 -13.17 -0.29
CA PRO A 18 27.87 -11.95 0.36
C PRO A 18 26.80 -12.33 1.39
N ALA A 19 27.08 -12.04 2.67
CA ALA A 19 26.06 -12.07 3.69
C ALA A 19 25.01 -11.02 3.30
N GLU A 20 23.85 -11.48 2.83
CA GLU A 20 22.66 -10.66 2.70
C GLU A 20 22.31 -10.12 4.09
N THR A 21 22.78 -8.91 4.38
CA THR A 21 22.18 -8.08 5.41
C THR A 21 20.82 -7.67 4.87
N GLN A 22 19.83 -8.54 5.09
CA GLN A 22 18.43 -8.17 4.92
C GLN A 22 18.17 -7.08 5.96
N SER A 23 18.26 -5.83 5.52
CA SER A 23 17.65 -4.69 6.20
C SER A 23 16.16 -5.00 6.33
N GLN A 24 15.81 -5.59 7.46
CA GLN A 24 14.46 -5.93 7.83
C GLN A 24 13.75 -4.61 8.14
N GLU A 25 13.25 -3.98 7.07
CA GLU A 25 12.28 -2.90 7.16
C GLU A 25 11.09 -3.44 7.97
N PRO A 26 10.60 -2.73 8.99
CA PRO A 26 9.48 -3.21 9.78
C PRO A 26 8.31 -3.48 8.84
N VAL A 27 7.91 -4.75 8.73
CA VAL A 27 6.73 -5.14 7.94
C VAL A 27 5.52 -4.69 8.73
N LEU A 28 5.04 -3.48 8.43
CA LEU A 28 3.77 -2.99 8.92
C LEU A 28 2.71 -4.04 8.51
N PRO A 29 1.80 -4.44 9.42
CA PRO A 29 0.74 -5.38 9.07
C PRO A 29 -0.05 -4.79 7.91
N VAL A 30 0.01 -5.47 6.75
CA VAL A 30 -0.78 -5.10 5.58
C VAL A 30 -2.24 -5.38 5.94
N PHE A 31 -2.96 -4.33 6.31
CA PHE A 31 -4.40 -4.38 6.49
C PHE A 31 -5.03 -4.56 5.10
N ASN A 32 -5.22 -5.81 4.69
CA ASN A 32 -6.07 -6.16 3.57
C ASN A 32 -7.54 -6.04 4.02
N ALA A 33 -8.00 -4.81 4.18
CA ALA A 33 -9.42 -4.54 4.35
C ALA A 33 -10.10 -4.73 2.99
N SER A 34 -10.56 -5.95 2.72
CA SER A 34 -11.48 -6.20 1.60
C SER A 34 -12.80 -5.50 1.91
N LEU A 35 -13.02 -4.34 1.30
CA LEU A 35 -14.27 -3.58 1.46
C LEU A 35 -15.32 -4.13 0.49
N PRO A 36 -16.57 -4.37 0.94
CA PRO A 36 -17.63 -4.80 0.06
C PRO A 36 -18.08 -3.66 -0.87
N ASP A 37 -18.47 -4.00 -2.10
CA ASP A 37 -19.22 -3.11 -2.96
C ASP A 37 -20.71 -3.19 -2.58
N LEU A 38 -21.25 -2.08 -2.07
CA LEU A 38 -22.66 -1.97 -1.65
C LEU A 38 -23.52 -1.24 -2.69
N GLY A 39 -23.01 -1.09 -3.92
CA GLY A 39 -23.66 -0.35 -4.98
C GLY A 39 -23.40 1.16 -4.92
N PRO A 40 -24.06 1.93 -5.80
CA PRO A 40 -23.85 3.38 -5.87
C PRO A 40 -24.35 4.08 -4.59
N ALA A 41 -23.56 5.03 -4.10
CA ALA A 41 -23.99 5.91 -3.01
C ALA A 41 -25.26 6.69 -3.42
N PRO A 42 -26.30 6.74 -2.57
CA PRO A 42 -27.49 7.57 -2.80
C PRO A 42 -27.15 9.06 -2.88
N GLU A 43 -27.85 9.82 -3.72
CA GLU A 43 -27.58 11.25 -3.92
C GLU A 43 -27.95 12.10 -2.70
N LEU A 44 -27.18 13.17 -2.46
CA LEU A 44 -27.49 14.19 -1.48
C LEU A 44 -28.52 15.16 -2.08
N THR A 45 -29.65 15.35 -1.41
CA THR A 45 -30.77 16.18 -1.89
C THR A 45 -31.00 17.43 -1.05
N ASN A 46 -30.02 17.82 -0.22
CA ASN A 46 -30.12 18.99 0.66
C ASN A 46 -30.17 20.31 -0.12
N ASP A 47 -30.94 21.26 0.42
CA ASP A 47 -31.09 22.63 -0.11
C ASP A 47 -30.07 23.61 0.47
N THR A 48 -29.70 23.44 1.74
CA THR A 48 -28.80 24.34 2.47
C THR A 48 -27.41 23.73 2.58
N TRP A 49 -26.40 24.54 2.26
CA TRP A 49 -24.98 24.18 2.30
C TRP A 49 -24.17 25.26 2.99
N LEU A 50 -23.10 24.85 3.67
CA LEU A 50 -22.15 25.74 4.35
C LEU A 50 -20.74 25.47 3.82
N ASN A 51 -19.89 26.49 3.82
CA ASN A 51 -18.47 26.43 3.41
C ASN A 51 -18.21 26.05 1.94
N VAL A 52 -19.16 26.33 1.05
CA VAL A 52 -19.05 26.05 -0.39
C VAL A 52 -19.72 27.15 -1.21
N ASP A 53 -19.24 27.39 -2.42
CA ASP A 53 -19.81 28.40 -3.34
C ASP A 53 -21.12 27.94 -4.00
N SER A 54 -21.36 26.62 -4.09
CA SER A 54 -22.56 26.02 -4.66
C SER A 54 -22.88 24.67 -3.99
N PRO A 55 -24.14 24.19 -4.06
CA PRO A 55 -24.50 22.86 -3.56
C PRO A 55 -23.61 21.76 -4.14
N LEU A 56 -23.21 20.80 -3.30
CA LEU A 56 -22.47 19.62 -3.77
C LEU A 56 -23.44 18.49 -4.10
N ARG A 57 -23.16 17.79 -5.21
CA ARG A 57 -23.83 16.54 -5.59
C ARG A 57 -22.80 15.44 -5.76
N LEU A 58 -23.11 14.21 -5.34
CA LEU A 58 -22.16 13.10 -5.41
C LEU A 58 -21.78 12.77 -6.87
N ALA A 59 -22.71 12.99 -7.80
CA ALA A 59 -22.43 12.87 -9.23
C ALA A 59 -21.25 13.75 -9.70
N ASP A 60 -21.09 14.94 -9.12
CA ASP A 60 -20.05 15.91 -9.50
C ASP A 60 -18.71 15.65 -8.78
N LEU A 61 -18.71 14.80 -7.74
CA LEU A 61 -17.54 14.50 -6.91
C LEU A 61 -16.80 13.22 -7.32
N ARG A 62 -17.17 12.62 -8.45
CA ARG A 62 -16.51 11.41 -8.98
C ARG A 62 -15.01 11.63 -9.18
N GLY A 63 -14.23 10.57 -8.98
CA GLY A 63 -12.77 10.61 -9.02
C GLY A 63 -12.12 11.00 -7.68
N LYS A 64 -12.91 11.25 -6.62
CA LYS A 64 -12.44 11.47 -5.25
C LYS A 64 -12.98 10.40 -4.32
N VAL A 65 -12.26 10.12 -3.24
CA VAL A 65 -12.77 9.36 -2.09
C VAL A 65 -13.55 10.33 -1.21
N ILE A 66 -14.81 10.00 -0.91
CA ILE A 66 -15.73 10.86 -0.17
C ILE A 66 -16.12 10.18 1.13
N ALA A 67 -16.06 10.91 2.24
CA ALA A 67 -16.58 10.50 3.54
C ALA A 67 -17.86 11.30 3.84
N ILE A 68 -18.91 10.59 4.25
CA ILE A 68 -20.17 11.19 4.69
C ILE A 68 -20.26 11.00 6.20
N ASP A 69 -20.44 12.10 6.93
CA ASP A 69 -20.53 12.09 8.39
C ASP A 69 -21.85 12.73 8.84
N MET A 70 -22.66 11.97 9.57
CA MET A 70 -23.98 12.37 10.05
C MET A 70 -23.86 12.80 11.51
N TRP A 71 -24.04 14.09 11.79
CA TRP A 71 -23.88 14.67 13.12
C TRP A 71 -24.96 15.72 13.41
N THR A 72 -25.09 16.11 14.68
CA THR A 72 -25.94 17.22 15.14
C THR A 72 -25.15 18.13 16.06
N PHE A 73 -25.53 19.40 16.13
CA PHE A 73 -25.11 20.26 17.24
C PHE A 73 -25.82 19.80 18.53
N GLY A 74 -25.16 20.00 19.67
CA GLY A 74 -25.68 19.65 21.00
C GLY A 74 -26.66 20.69 21.52
#